data_AF-A0A2T9JKP7-F1
#
_entry.id   AF-A0A2T9JKP7-F1
#
_cell.length_a   1.000
_cell.length_b   1.000
_cell.length_c   1.000
_cell.angle_alpha   90.00
_cell.angle_beta   90.00
_cell.angle_gamma   90.00
#
_symmetry.space_group_name_H-M   'P 1'
#
loop_
_entity.id
_entity.type
_entity.pdbx_description
1 polymer ?
#
loop_
_entity_poly.entity_id
_entity_poly.type
_entity_poly.pdbx_seq_one_letter_code
_entity_poly.pdbx_strand_id
1 'polypeptide(L)' 'EAMKMQNILRAERDAVVKAVNAKPGDPVAADQVLVEFQ' A
#
# COMPACT_ATOMS: atom_id res chain seq x y z
N GLU A 1 -3.91 -1.20 8.38
CA GLU A 1 -5.02 -1.40 9.33
C GLU A 1 -5.90 -0.18 9.28
N ALA A 2 -7.21 -0.34 9.24
CA ALA A 2 -8.16 0.75 9.31
C ALA A 2 -9.19 0.42 10.39
N MET A 3 -9.29 1.26 11.43
CA MET A 3 -10.28 1.11 12.51
C MET A 3 -10.31 -0.31 13.14
N LYS A 4 -9.15 -0.85 13.55
CA LYS A 4 -8.98 -2.20 14.14
C LYS A 4 -9.25 -3.36 13.17
N MET A 5 -9.42 -3.07 11.89
CA MET A 5 -9.64 -4.04 10.84
C MET A 5 -8.41 -4.12 9.94
N GLN A 6 -8.02 -5.35 9.56
CA GLN A 6 -6.97 -5.58 8.59
C GLN A 6 -7.59 -5.64 7.19
N ASN A 7 -7.04 -4.85 6.27
CA ASN A 7 -7.49 -4.79 4.88
C ASN A 7 -6.37 -5.34 3.99
N ILE A 8 -6.74 -6.12 3.00
CA ILE A 8 -5.81 -6.65 1.99
C ILE A 8 -5.88 -5.74 0.77
N LEU A 9 -4.74 -5.18 0.37
CA LEU A 9 -4.59 -4.46 -0.90
C LEU A 9 -4.11 -5.45 -1.96
N ARG A 10 -4.72 -5.41 -3.14
CA ARG A 10 -4.36 -6.24 -4.29
C ARG A 10 -4.02 -5.35 -5.47
N ALA A 11 -3.05 -5.77 -6.27
CA ALA A 11 -2.76 -5.11 -7.54
C ALA A 11 -3.95 -5.28 -8.49
N GLU A 12 -4.26 -4.24 -9.26
CA GLU A 12 -5.33 -4.27 -10.27
C GLU A 12 -4.96 -5.15 -11.47
N ARG A 13 -3.66 -5.26 -11.77
CA ARG A 13 -3.10 -6.03 -12.89
C ARG A 13 -1.71 -6.56 -12.52
N ASP A 14 -1.19 -7.46 -13.34
CA ASP A 14 0.21 -7.89 -13.25
C ASP A 14 1.15 -6.71 -13.55
N ALA A 15 2.12 -6.48 -12.67
CA ALA A 15 3.12 -5.43 -12.81
C ALA A 15 4.35 -5.73 -11.94
N VAL A 16 5.46 -5.03 -12.19
CA VAL A 16 6.69 -5.16 -11.38
C VAL A 16 6.73 -4.05 -10.34
N VAL A 17 7.00 -4.40 -9.07
CA VAL A 17 7.14 -3.41 -8.00
C VAL A 17 8.42 -2.60 -8.22
N LYS A 18 8.27 -1.28 -8.34
CA LYS A 18 9.38 -0.32 -8.48
C LYS A 18 9.83 0.21 -7.12
N ALA A 19 8.88 0.59 -6.25
CA ALA A 19 9.18 1.12 -4.93
C ALA A 19 8.05 0.81 -3.93
N VAL A 20 8.43 0.67 -2.65
CA VAL A 20 7.49 0.55 -1.52
C VAL A 20 7.77 1.70 -0.55
N ASN A 21 6.82 2.61 -0.42
CA ASN A 21 6.92 3.86 0.33
C ASN A 21 6.21 3.77 1.70
N ALA A 22 6.10 2.55 2.25
CA ALA A 22 5.42 2.28 3.51
C ALA A 22 6.25 1.32 4.38
N LYS A 23 6.30 1.56 5.69
CA LYS A 23 6.93 0.66 6.68
C LYS A 23 5.90 0.14 7.68
N PRO A 24 6.19 -1.00 8.34
CA PRO A 24 5.33 -1.52 9.39
C PRO A 24 5.13 -0.47 10.51
N GLY A 25 3.86 -0.19 10.83
CA GLY A 25 3.49 0.78 11.87
C GLY A 25 3.36 2.22 11.39
N ASP A 26 3.68 2.53 10.13
CA ASP A 26 3.50 3.88 9.59
C ASP A 26 2.00 4.23 9.49
N PRO A 27 1.61 5.46 9.86
CA PRO A 27 0.27 5.96 9.57
C PRO A 27 0.11 6.13 8.06
N VAL A 28 -1.07 5.78 7.55
CA VAL A 28 -1.39 5.87 6.12
C VAL A 28 -2.54 6.87 5.92
N ALA A 29 -2.30 7.90 5.12
CA ALA A 29 -3.34 8.83 4.68
C ALA A 29 -4.10 8.32 3.44
N ALA A 30 -5.31 8.82 3.19
CA ALA A 30 -6.17 8.35 2.10
C ALA A 30 -5.52 8.45 0.71
N ASP A 31 -4.74 9.50 0.46
CA ASP A 31 -4.12 9.77 -0.86
C ASP A 31 -2.61 9.43 -0.90
N GLN A 32 -2.10 8.70 0.10
CA GLN A 32 -0.69 8.35 0.16
C GLN A 32 -0.34 7.24 -0.84
N VAL A 33 0.69 7.48 -1.66
CA VAL A 33 1.24 6.45 -2.55
C VAL A 33 2.03 5.43 -1.72
N LEU A 34 1.53 4.19 -1.65
CA LEU A 34 2.16 3.11 -0.90
C LEU A 34 3.14 2.27 -1.73
N VAL A 35 2.78 1.97 -2.97
CA VAL A 35 3.57 1.11 -3.88
C VAL A 35 3.55 1.72 -5.28
N GLU A 36 4.73 1.84 -5.87
CA GLU A 36 4.90 2.21 -7.28
C GLU A 36 5.13 0.96 -8.12
N PHE A 37 4.53 0.91 -9.31
CA PHE A 37 4.67 -0.17 -10.26
C PHE A 37 5.31 0.34 -11.57
N GLN A 38 6.05 -0.53 -12.27
CA GLN A 38 6.58 -0.33 -13.62
C GLN A 38 5.71 -1.02 -14.66
#